data_AF-A0A933WRE8-F1
#
_entry.id   AF-A0A933WRE8-F1
#
_cell.length_a   1.000
_cell.length_b   1.000
_cell.length_c   1.000
_cell.angle_alpha   90.00
_cell.angle_beta   90.00
_cell.angle_gamma   90.00
#
_symmetry.space_group_name_H-M   'P 1'
#
loop_
_entity.id
_entity.type
_entity.pdbx_description
1 polymer ?
#
loop_
_entity_poly.entity_id
_entity_poly.type
_entity_poly.pdbx_seq_one_letter_code
_entity_poly.pdbx_strand_id
1 'polypeptide(L)'
;MTIEIIDKQPNVKGVIYSIKASGKILKVLFLFHAIERIKKWGITEETVAETLILPEEVMVGHRNRYIAHRRYGDHLVRAVYEYEGIMPVLVTVYFPYTERYFKGGGIYEDQILG
;
A
#
# COMPACT_ATOMS: atom_id res chain seq x y z
N MET A 1 -3.02 8.47 -14.43
CA MET A 1 -1.66 7.96 -14.18
C MET A 1 -1.74 6.44 -14.17
N THR A 2 -0.83 5.74 -14.83
CA THR A 2 -0.82 4.27 -14.90
C THR A 2 0.17 3.71 -13.89
N ILE A 3 -0.25 2.68 -13.16
CA ILE A 3 0.59 1.92 -12.23
C ILE A 3 0.61 0.48 -12.72
N GLU A 4 1.80 -0.10 -12.79
CA GLU A 4 2.00 -1.45 -13.30
C GLU A 4 3.02 -2.18 -12.42
N ILE A 5 2.67 -3.39 -11.97
CA ILE A 5 3.64 -4.30 -11.35
C ILE A 5 4.41 -4.97 -12.49
N ILE A 6 5.71 -4.71 -12.59
CA ILE A 6 6.55 -5.17 -13.71
C ILE A 6 7.44 -6.37 -13.35
N ASP A 7 7.68 -6.59 -12.05
CA ASP A 7 8.50 -7.71 -11.58
C ASP A 7 8.15 -8.09 -10.13
N LYS A 8 8.37 -9.36 -9.77
CA LYS A 8 8.15 -9.92 -8.44
C LYS A 8 9.32 -10.82 -8.06
N GLN A 9 10.04 -10.45 -7.00
CA GLN A 9 11.21 -11.20 -6.53
C GLN A 9 10.96 -11.78 -5.13
N PRO A 10 11.12 -13.09 -4.91
CA PRO A 10 11.01 -13.69 -3.59
C PRO A 10 12.01 -13.08 -2.60
N ASN A 11 11.58 -12.94 -1.34
CA ASN A 11 12.39 -12.48 -0.22
C ASN A 11 12.10 -13.36 1.00
N VAL A 12 13.05 -13.44 1.94
CA VAL A 12 12.89 -14.26 3.16
C VAL A 12 11.66 -13.87 4.01
N LYS A 13 11.20 -12.62 3.94
CA LYS A 13 10.02 -12.13 4.67
C LYS A 13 8.74 -12.02 3.80
N GLY A 14 8.84 -12.18 2.49
CA GLY A 14 7.75 -11.83 1.57
C GLY A 14 8.15 -11.82 0.10
N VAL A 15 7.62 -10.86 -0.65
CA VAL A 15 7.93 -10.66 -2.08
C VAL A 15 8.19 -9.18 -2.33
N ILE A 16 9.27 -8.87 -3.04
CA ILE A 16 9.61 -7.51 -3.47
C ILE A 16 8.93 -7.28 -4.82
N TYR A 17 8.07 -6.28 -4.88
CA TYR A 17 7.36 -5.85 -6.08
C TYR A 17 8.09 -4.67 -6.68
N SER A 18 8.44 -4.75 -7.96
CA SER A 18 8.87 -3.59 -8.73
C SER A 18 7.64 -3.00 -9.41
N ILE A 19 7.30 -1.76 -9.04
CA ILE A 19 6.10 -1.05 -9.48
C ILE A 19 6.55 0.14 -10.34
N LYS A 20 6.11 0.17 -11.59
CA LYS A 20 6.32 1.29 -12.51
C LYS A 20 5.20 2.30 -12.34
N ALA A 21 5.55 3.55 -12.07
CA ALA A 21 4.60 4.63 -11.88
C ALA A 21 5.25 5.97 -12.26
N SER A 22 4.58 6.80 -13.07
CA SER A 22 5.10 8.11 -13.53
C SER A 22 6.54 8.08 -14.07
N GLY A 23 6.89 7.02 -14.81
CA GLY A 23 8.25 6.85 -15.37
C GLY A 23 9.34 6.46 -14.37
N LYS A 24 9.02 6.41 -13.06
CA LYS A 24 9.89 5.87 -12.02
C LYS A 24 9.60 4.37 -11.82
N ILE A 25 10.59 3.63 -11.34
CA ILE A 25 10.42 2.26 -10.82
C ILE A 25 10.64 2.31 -9.31
N LEU A 26 9.62 1.91 -8.57
CA LEU A 26 9.63 1.83 -7.11
C LEU A 26 9.69 0.37 -6.71
N LYS A 27 10.39 0.08 -5.62
CA LYS A 27 10.40 -1.26 -5.01
C LYS A 27 9.67 -1.20 -3.69
N VAL A 28 8.78 -2.16 -3.46
CA VAL A 28 8.05 -2.30 -2.19
C VAL A 28 8.08 -3.76 -1.77
N LEU A 29 8.47 -4.03 -0.54
CA LEU A 29 8.41 -5.39 0.02
C LEU A 29 7.02 -5.63 0.60
N PHE A 30 6.29 -6.61 0.07
CA PHE A 30 5.04 -7.06 0.69
C PHE A 30 5.36 -8.25 1.56
N LEU A 31 5.14 -8.13 2.88
CA LEU A 31 5.34 -9.24 3.80
C LEU A 31 4.34 -10.37 3.49
N PHE A 32 4.72 -11.62 3.77
CA PHE A 32 3.82 -12.76 3.59
C PHE A 32 2.47 -12.56 4.29
N HIS A 33 2.49 -11.99 5.49
CA HIS A 33 1.27 -11.63 6.21
C HIS A 33 0.37 -10.69 5.40
N ALA A 34 0.92 -9.63 4.78
CA ALA A 34 0.14 -8.73 3.95
C ALA A 34 -0.44 -9.45 2.71
N ILE A 35 0.34 -10.29 2.05
CA ILE A 35 -0.09 -11.07 0.88
C ILE A 35 -1.25 -12.02 1.25
N GLU A 36 -1.18 -12.69 2.40
CA GLU A 36 -2.27 -13.52 2.92
C GLU A 36 -3.54 -12.70 3.17
N ARG A 37 -3.40 -11.48 3.71
CA ARG A 37 -4.53 -10.57 3.95
C ARG A 37 -5.16 -10.12 2.64
N ILE A 38 -4.36 -9.77 1.63
CA ILE A 38 -4.82 -9.43 0.27
C ILE A 38 -5.71 -10.55 -0.27
N LYS A 39 -5.21 -11.80 -0.23
CA LYS A 39 -5.97 -12.99 -0.65
C LYS A 39 -7.25 -13.18 0.16
N LYS A 40 -7.19 -13.04 1.48
CA LYS A 40 -8.35 -13.22 2.37
C LYS A 40 -9.46 -12.21 2.11
N TRP A 41 -9.11 -10.97 1.77
CA TRP A 41 -10.08 -9.93 1.43
C TRP A 41 -10.58 -10.03 -0.02
N GLY A 42 -9.98 -10.88 -0.86
CA GLY A 42 -10.34 -11.00 -2.27
C GLY A 42 -9.99 -9.76 -3.10
N ILE A 43 -9.02 -8.95 -2.64
CA ILE A 43 -8.52 -7.79 -3.38
C ILE A 43 -7.25 -8.16 -4.15
N THR A 44 -6.90 -7.35 -5.15
CA THR A 44 -5.73 -7.61 -6.00
C THR A 44 -4.47 -6.92 -5.46
N GLU A 45 -3.31 -7.43 -5.85
CA GLU A 45 -2.02 -6.80 -5.51
C GLU A 45 -1.89 -5.43 -6.20
N GLU A 46 -2.45 -5.30 -7.40
CA GLU A 46 -2.53 -4.07 -8.18
C GLU A 46 -3.33 -2.98 -7.44
N THR A 47 -4.48 -3.33 -6.86
CA THR A 47 -5.29 -2.43 -6.01
C THR A 47 -4.49 -1.93 -4.79
N VAL A 48 -3.69 -2.80 -4.17
CA VAL A 48 -2.86 -2.41 -3.03
C VAL A 48 -1.67 -1.56 -3.47
N ALA A 49 -1.01 -1.93 -4.56
CA ALA A 49 0.06 -1.12 -5.16
C ALA A 49 -0.46 0.27 -5.53
N GLU A 50 -1.63 0.37 -6.16
CA GLU A 50 -2.27 1.66 -6.45
C GLU A 50 -2.54 2.46 -5.19
N THR A 51 -3.00 1.82 -4.13
CA THR A 51 -3.25 2.49 -2.85
C THR A 51 -1.97 3.04 -2.23
N LEU A 52 -0.86 2.30 -2.29
CA LEU A 52 0.43 2.73 -1.76
C LEU A 52 1.05 3.88 -2.58
N ILE A 53 0.91 3.84 -3.90
CA ILE A 53 1.54 4.81 -4.80
C ILE A 53 0.69 6.06 -5.02
N LEU A 54 -0.63 5.90 -5.08
CA LEU A 54 -1.62 6.96 -5.29
C LEU A 54 -2.70 6.97 -4.20
N PRO A 55 -2.32 7.17 -2.93
CA PRO A 55 -3.29 7.29 -1.85
C PRO A 55 -4.18 8.53 -2.02
N GLU A 56 -5.40 8.45 -1.50
CA GLU A 56 -6.27 9.61 -1.29
C GLU A 56 -5.95 10.32 0.02
N GLU A 57 -5.44 9.58 1.00
CA GLU A 57 -4.82 10.11 2.22
C GLU A 57 -3.75 9.15 2.75
N VAL A 58 -2.75 9.69 3.41
CA VAL A 58 -1.75 8.96 4.18
C VAL A 58 -1.71 9.55 5.58
N MET A 59 -1.92 8.71 6.58
CA MET A 59 -1.90 9.10 7.99
C MET A 59 -0.73 8.46 8.73
N VAL A 60 -0.26 9.10 9.79
CA VAL A 60 0.64 8.47 10.76
C VAL A 60 -0.12 7.42 11.59
N GLY A 61 0.42 6.21 11.62
CA GLY A 61 0.01 5.11 12.48
C GLY A 61 0.88 4.98 13.73
N HIS A 62 0.66 3.93 14.52
CA HIS A 62 1.50 3.66 15.69
C HIS A 62 2.90 3.15 15.30
N ARG A 63 3.92 3.50 16.09
CA ARG A 63 5.31 3.01 15.98
C ARG A 63 5.97 3.29 14.61
N ASN A 64 5.93 4.55 14.15
CA ASN A 64 6.57 4.99 12.90
C ASN A 64 6.03 4.29 11.63
N ARG A 65 4.73 3.96 11.66
CA ARG A 65 4.03 3.38 10.52
C ARG A 65 3.25 4.46 9.80
N TYR A 66 3.06 4.27 8.52
CA TYR A 66 2.16 5.05 7.69
C TYR A 66 0.99 4.19 7.25
N ILE A 67 -0.12 4.85 6.98
CA ILE A 67 -1.37 4.21 6.61
C ILE A 67 -1.88 4.89 5.35
N ALA A 68 -1.66 4.25 4.20
CA ALA A 68 -2.20 4.68 2.93
C ALA A 68 -3.64 4.20 2.77
N HIS A 69 -4.50 5.12 2.36
CA HIS A 69 -5.93 4.92 2.19
C HIS A 69 -6.33 5.28 0.75
N ARG A 70 -7.10 4.39 0.11
CA ARG A 70 -7.75 4.66 -1.17
C ARG A 70 -9.08 3.94 -1.24
N ARG A 71 -10.12 4.63 -1.72
CA ARG A 71 -11.49 4.11 -1.74
C ARG A 71 -11.72 3.28 -3.00
N TYR A 72 -12.51 2.22 -2.83
CA TYR A 72 -12.97 1.34 -3.90
C TYR A 72 -14.44 1.02 -3.65
N GLY A 73 -15.32 1.84 -4.23
CA GLY A 73 -16.74 1.87 -3.90
C GLY A 73 -16.95 2.24 -2.42
N ASP A 74 -17.76 1.46 -1.72
CA ASP A 74 -18.08 1.68 -0.31
C ASP A 74 -17.00 1.18 0.65
N HIS A 75 -15.96 0.53 0.11
CA HIS A 75 -14.82 0.03 0.88
C HIS A 75 -13.57 0.87 0.68
N LEU A 76 -12.62 0.68 1.59
CA LEU A 76 -11.34 1.37 1.64
C LEU A 76 -10.24 0.31 1.69
N VAL A 77 -9.27 0.37 0.79
CA VAL A 77 -8.00 -0.33 1.05
C VAL A 77 -7.23 0.51 2.06
N ARG A 78 -6.93 -0.12 3.20
CA ARG A 78 -6.08 0.43 4.25
C ARG A 78 -4.77 -0.35 4.28
N ALA A 79 -3.76 0.20 3.61
CA ALA A 79 -2.44 -0.38 3.49
C ALA A 79 -1.52 0.22 4.57
N VAL A 80 -1.11 -0.61 5.53
CA VAL A 80 -0.21 -0.20 6.61
C VAL A 80 1.21 -0.58 6.21
N TYR A 81 2.11 0.39 6.18
CA TYR A 81 3.49 0.19 5.79
C TYR A 81 4.45 0.94 6.72
N GLU A 82 5.70 0.51 6.70
CA GLU A 82 6.82 1.16 7.37
C GLU A 82 8.03 1.16 6.44
N TYR A 83 9.14 1.75 6.87
CA TYR A 83 10.38 1.78 6.10
C TYR A 83 11.46 0.92 6.76
N GLU A 84 12.05 -0.01 6.00
CA GLU A 84 13.33 -0.62 6.32
C GLU A 84 14.42 0.12 5.53
N GLY A 85 15.05 1.11 6.17
CA GLY A 85 15.95 2.05 5.48
C GLY A 85 15.16 2.95 4.52
N ILE A 86 15.44 2.87 3.22
CA ILE A 86 14.70 3.59 2.17
C ILE A 86 13.58 2.75 1.53
N MET A 87 13.50 1.46 1.86
CA MET A 87 12.57 0.53 1.23
C MET A 87 11.22 0.57 1.98
N PRO A 88 10.11 0.92 1.31
CA PRO A 88 8.78 0.73 1.88
C PRO A 88 8.48 -0.77 2.05
N VAL A 89 7.93 -1.13 3.21
CA VAL A 89 7.56 -2.48 3.60
C VAL A 89 6.08 -2.49 3.98
N LEU A 90 5.26 -3.13 3.15
CA LEU A 90 3.84 -3.33 3.43
C LEU A 90 3.68 -4.40 4.51
N VAL A 91 3.24 -3.95 5.69
CA VAL A 91 3.09 -4.77 6.90
C VAL A 91 1.77 -5.56 6.85
N THR A 92 0.66 -4.89 6.55
CA THR A 92 -0.66 -5.53 6.50
C THR A 92 -1.66 -4.70 5.69
N VAL A 93 -2.77 -5.34 5.31
CA VAL A 93 -3.87 -4.71 4.57
C VAL A 93 -5.22 -5.05 5.21
N TYR A 94 -6.10 -4.04 5.24
CA TYR A 94 -7.50 -4.18 5.61
C TYR A 94 -8.38 -3.64 4.48
N PHE A 95 -9.61 -4.17 4.38
CA PHE A 95 -10.62 -3.71 3.43
C PHE A 95 -11.96 -3.34 4.09
N PRO A 96 -11.97 -2.42 5.08
CA PRO A 96 -13.19 -1.99 5.77
C PRO A 96 -14.07 -1.08 4.92
N TYR A 97 -15.30 -0.83 5.38
CA TYR A 97 -16.13 0.26 4.86
C TYR A 97 -15.46 1.63 5.07
N THR A 98 -15.64 2.53 4.11
CA THR A 98 -15.03 3.87 4.09
C THR A 98 -15.41 4.71 5.32
N GLU A 99 -16.68 4.67 5.73
CA GLU A 99 -17.25 5.43 6.86
C GLU A 99 -16.48 5.24 8.18
N ARG A 100 -15.80 4.11 8.36
CA ARG A 100 -15.09 3.80 9.60
C ARG A 100 -13.77 4.53 9.74
N TYR A 101 -13.08 4.80 8.63
CA TYR A 101 -11.66 5.17 8.69
C TYR A 101 -11.24 6.28 7.75
N PHE A 102 -11.98 6.56 6.67
CA PHE A 102 -11.64 7.62 5.74
C PHE A 102 -11.85 8.99 6.39
N LYS A 103 -10.85 9.89 6.30
CA LYS A 103 -10.87 11.21 6.95
C LYS A 103 -11.24 12.37 6.04
N GLY A 104 -11.61 12.08 4.79
CA GLY A 104 -12.02 13.08 3.81
C GLY A 104 -10.99 13.32 2.71
N GLY A 105 -9.82 12.67 2.77
CA GLY A 105 -8.77 12.83 1.78
C GLY A 105 -7.90 14.07 2.01
N GLY A 106 -6.79 14.17 1.26
CA GLY A 106 -5.97 15.38 1.19
C GLY A 106 -4.90 15.52 2.28
N ILE A 107 -4.85 14.61 3.25
CA ILE A 107 -3.77 14.51 4.24
C ILE A 107 -2.71 13.56 3.69
N TYR A 108 -1.45 13.98 3.64
CA TYR A 108 -0.35 13.18 3.10
C TYR A 108 0.87 13.25 4.02
N GLU A 109 0.81 12.48 5.12
CA GLU A 109 1.92 12.39 6.10
C GLU A 109 3.16 11.68 5.52
N ASP A 110 2.99 10.92 4.44
CA ASP A 110 4.07 10.32 3.65
C ASP A 110 3.61 10.14 2.19
N GLN A 111 4.57 10.08 1.27
CA GLN A 111 4.32 9.80 -0.15
C GLN A 111 5.48 8.98 -0.73
N ILE A 112 5.23 7.70 -1.01
CA ILE A 112 6.24 6.78 -1.57
C ILE A 112 6.76 7.27 -2.94
N LEU A 113 5.94 7.94 -3.74
CA LEU A 113 6.29 8.42 -5.08
C LEU A 113 7.07 9.75 -5.10
N GLY A 114 7.31 10.37 -3.92
CA GLY A 114 8.05 11.63 -3.74
C GLY A 114 9.29 11.76 -4.61
#